data_AF-A0A9W9WYN0-F1
#
_entry.id   AF-A0A9W9WYN0-F1
#
_cell.length_a   1.000
_cell.length_b   1.000
_cell.length_c   1.000
_cell.angle_alpha   90.00
_cell.angle_beta   90.00
_cell.angle_gamma   90.00
#
_symmetry.space_group_name_H-M   'P 1'
#
loop_
_entity.id
_entity.type
_entity.pdbx_description
1 polymer ?
#
loop_
_entity_poly.entity_id
_entity_poly.type
_entity_poly.pdbx_seq_one_letter_code
_entity_poly.pdbx_strand_id
1 'polypeptide(L)'
;MMSPLAKKHRQMTGLCERFEAFVCTKEITNAYTELNDPFDQRMRFEEQANQKEQGDDEAQMIDENFCQSLEYGLPPTGGWGMGIDRLVMFLTDNYSIKEVLTFPMMKEDKTAAEPKSAAEVAGIEPSPEEGIPHK
;
A
#
# COMPACT_ATOMS: atom_id res chain seq x y z
N MET A 1 -16.08 7.12 6.74
CA MET A 1 -15.12 8.24 6.93
C MET A 1 -13.99 8.06 5.93
N MET A 2 -13.56 9.08 5.18
CA MET A 2 -12.57 8.92 4.08
C MET A 2 -11.10 8.92 4.52
N SER A 3 -10.77 9.22 5.77
CA SER A 3 -9.37 9.36 6.23
C SER A 3 -9.19 8.81 7.64
N PRO A 4 -9.19 7.47 7.80
CA PRO A 4 -9.15 6.84 9.12
C PRO A 4 -7.89 7.19 9.91
N LEU A 5 -6.75 7.37 9.24
CA LEU A 5 -5.45 7.65 9.88
C LEU A 5 -5.13 9.16 10.04
N ALA A 6 -5.93 10.04 9.44
CA ALA A 6 -5.65 11.47 9.47
C ALA A 6 -6.22 12.13 10.74
N LYS A 7 -5.44 13.00 11.36
CA LYS A 7 -5.86 13.76 12.55
C LYS A 7 -7.01 14.70 12.21
N LYS A 8 -7.94 14.87 13.16
CA LYS A 8 -9.07 15.81 13.06
C LYS A 8 -8.56 17.24 12.86
N HIS A 9 -9.26 18.02 12.03
CA HIS A 9 -8.89 19.40 11.76
C HIS A 9 -9.06 20.27 13.01
N ARG A 10 -8.05 21.08 13.33
CA ARG A 10 -8.00 21.89 14.57
C ARG A 10 -9.14 22.89 14.74
N GLN A 11 -9.74 23.33 13.63
CA GLN A 11 -10.78 24.37 13.61
C GLN A 11 -12.09 23.95 12.94
N MET A 12 -12.10 22.84 12.19
CA MET A 12 -13.23 22.49 11.31
C MET A 12 -13.74 21.10 11.68
N THR A 13 -14.83 21.05 12.43
CA THR A 13 -15.44 19.79 12.86
C THR A 13 -15.88 18.96 11.65
N GLY A 14 -15.53 17.67 11.65
CA GLY A 14 -15.85 16.74 10.57
C GLY A 14 -14.79 16.66 9.46
N LEU A 15 -13.78 17.55 9.46
CA LEU A 15 -12.65 17.49 8.53
C LEU A 15 -11.38 16.94 9.21
N CYS A 16 -10.41 16.55 8.38
CA CYS A 16 -9.08 16.11 8.80
C CYS A 16 -8.00 17.01 8.21
N GLU A 17 -6.82 17.06 8.82
CA GLU A 17 -5.65 17.80 8.32
C GLU A 17 -4.92 16.98 7.27
N ARG A 18 -5.50 16.88 6.07
CA ARG A 18 -4.99 16.13 4.92
C ARG A 18 -4.93 17.01 3.68
N PHE A 19 -3.93 16.79 2.83
CA PHE A 19 -3.91 17.32 1.48
C PHE A 19 -3.47 16.25 0.47
N GLU A 20 -3.88 16.44 -0.77
CA GLU A 20 -3.47 15.62 -1.91
C GLU A 20 -2.95 16.55 -3.01
N ALA A 21 -1.82 16.20 -3.61
CA ALA A 21 -1.27 16.95 -4.73
C ALA A 21 -1.69 16.29 -6.05
N PHE A 22 -2.28 17.08 -6.94
CA PHE A 22 -2.71 16.63 -8.26
C PHE A 22 -1.92 17.32 -9.37
N VAL A 23 -1.52 16.55 -10.37
CA VAL A 23 -0.91 17.04 -11.61
C VAL A 23 -1.51 16.26 -12.77
N CYS A 24 -1.86 16.95 -13.86
CA CYS A 24 -2.46 16.33 -15.03
C CYS A 24 -3.64 15.40 -14.68
N THR A 25 -4.49 15.80 -13.73
CA THR A 25 -5.65 15.03 -13.21
C THR A 25 -5.33 13.73 -12.47
N LYS A 26 -4.06 13.44 -12.15
CA LYS A 26 -3.67 12.31 -11.32
C LYS A 26 -3.12 12.79 -9.98
N GLU A 27 -3.45 12.06 -8.93
CA GLU A 27 -2.86 12.22 -7.60
C GLU A 27 -1.38 11.78 -7.64
N ILE A 28 -0.46 12.61 -7.16
CA ILE A 28 0.96 12.26 -7.01
C ILE A 28 1.31 12.04 -5.54
N THR A 29 0.71 12.82 -4.66
CA THR A 29 1.09 12.87 -3.25
C THR A 29 -0.15 12.85 -2.37
N ASN A 30 -0.05 12.12 -1.28
CA ASN A 30 -1.00 12.16 -0.17
C ASN A 30 -0.23 12.42 1.12
N ALA A 31 -0.72 13.35 1.93
CA ALA A 31 -0.07 13.74 3.16
C ALA A 31 -1.10 14.22 4.19
N TYR A 32 -0.83 13.94 5.45
CA TYR A 32 -1.71 14.32 6.54
C TYR A 32 -0.96 14.44 7.85
N THR A 33 -1.53 15.19 8.79
CA THR A 33 -1.09 15.13 10.17
C THR A 33 -1.54 13.80 10.76
N GLU A 34 -0.60 13.03 11.29
CA GLU A 34 -0.85 11.67 11.78
C GLU A 34 -1.78 11.69 13.00
N LEU A 35 -2.76 10.79 12.99
CA LEU A 35 -3.58 10.56 14.17
C LEU A 35 -2.73 9.88 15.23
N ASN A 36 -2.45 10.61 16.30
CA ASN A 36 -1.62 10.14 17.41
C ASN A 36 -2.41 9.87 18.71
N ASP A 37 -3.74 9.87 18.64
CA ASP A 37 -4.62 9.48 19.75
C ASP A 37 -5.01 8.00 19.59
N PRO A 38 -4.53 7.10 20.48
CA PRO A 38 -4.78 5.67 20.36
C PRO A 38 -6.26 5.30 20.50
N PHE A 39 -7.04 6.03 21.28
CA PHE A 39 -8.46 5.73 21.47
C PHE A 39 -9.28 6.14 20.24
N ASP A 40 -8.97 7.30 19.66
CA ASP A 40 -9.59 7.73 18.39
C ASP A 40 -9.20 6.78 17.25
N GLN A 41 -7.95 6.33 17.20
CA GLN A 41 -7.49 5.38 16.20
C GLN A 41 -8.21 4.02 16.32
N ARG A 42 -8.35 3.49 17.54
CA ARG A 42 -9.06 2.24 17.80
C ARG A 42 -10.53 2.32 17.37
N MET A 43 -11.23 3.39 17.75
CA MET A 43 -12.62 3.63 17.34
C MET A 43 -12.78 3.66 15.82
N ARG A 44 -11.84 4.29 15.11
CA ARG A 44 -11.87 4.32 13.63
C ARG A 44 -11.59 2.97 13.00
N PHE A 45 -10.72 2.17 13.59
CA PHE A 45 -10.51 0.78 13.14
C PHE A 45 -11.74 -0.09 13.37
N GLU A 46 -12.46 0.07 14.48
CA GLU A 46 -13.75 -0.60 14.70
C GLU A 46 -14.79 -0.19 13.66
N GLU A 47 -14.88 1.10 13.31
CA GLU A 47 -15.74 1.58 12.23
C GLU A 47 -15.36 1.01 10.85
N GLN A 48 -14.07 0.87 10.56
CA GLN A 48 -13.57 0.25 9.32
C GLN A 48 -13.86 -1.25 9.28
N ALA A 49 -13.68 -1.97 10.41
CA ALA A 49 -14.02 -3.39 10.51
C ALA A 49 -15.52 -3.62 10.29
N ASN A 50 -16.38 -2.77 10.84
CA ASN A 50 -17.82 -2.82 10.58
C ASN A 50 -18.17 -2.57 9.09
N GLN A 51 -17.42 -1.70 8.40
CA GLN A 51 -17.58 -1.48 6.96
C GLN A 51 -17.13 -2.70 6.14
N LYS A 52 -16.07 -3.38 6.59
CA LYS A 52 -15.62 -4.64 5.99
C LYS A 52 -16.67 -5.74 6.07
N GLU A 53 -17.33 -5.89 7.22
CA GLU A 53 -18.44 -6.85 7.39
C GLU A 53 -19.65 -6.53 6.49
N GLN A 54 -19.80 -5.26 6.10
CA GLN A 54 -20.84 -4.81 5.16
C GLN A 54 -20.46 -5.03 3.69
N GLY A 55 -19.27 -5.57 3.40
CA GLY A 55 -18.81 -5.95 2.06
C GLY A 55 -17.80 -5.00 1.42
N ASP A 56 -17.13 -4.14 2.20
CA ASP A 56 -16.01 -3.33 1.71
C ASP A 56 -14.68 -4.10 1.86
N ASP A 57 -14.22 -4.71 0.76
CA ASP A 57 -12.96 -5.48 0.73
C ASP A 57 -11.70 -4.61 0.89
N GLU A 58 -11.79 -3.29 0.69
CA GLU A 58 -10.67 -2.34 0.83
C GLU A 58 -10.57 -1.74 2.24
N ALA A 59 -11.54 -2.03 3.12
CA ALA A 59 -11.53 -1.53 4.48
C ALA A 59 -10.39 -2.11 5.32
N GLN A 60 -9.77 -1.24 6.12
CA GLN A 60 -8.63 -1.60 6.95
C GLN A 60 -9.04 -2.53 8.10
N MET A 61 -8.20 -3.52 8.41
CA MET A 61 -8.36 -4.37 9.59
C MET A 61 -7.87 -3.65 10.85
N ILE A 62 -8.36 -4.12 12.00
CA ILE A 62 -7.88 -3.63 13.30
C ILE A 62 -6.46 -4.15 13.54
N ASP A 63 -5.51 -3.24 13.69
CA ASP A 63 -4.14 -3.55 14.12
C ASP A 63 -3.94 -3.13 15.59
N GLU A 64 -4.06 -4.12 16.48
CA GLU A 64 -3.89 -3.93 17.92
C GLU A 64 -2.44 -3.58 18.29
N ASN A 65 -1.45 -4.09 17.56
CA ASN A 65 -0.04 -3.79 17.83
C ASN A 65 0.28 -2.33 17.46
N PHE A 66 -0.32 -1.83 16.38
CA PHE A 66 -0.24 -0.42 16.01
C PHE A 66 -0.90 0.48 17.06
N CYS A 67 -2.10 0.13 17.52
CA CYS A 67 -2.79 0.87 18.59
C CYS A 67 -1.97 0.89 19.89
N GLN A 68 -1.43 -0.26 20.30
CA GLN A 68 -0.56 -0.36 21.47
C GLN A 68 0.70 0.50 21.30
N SER A 69 1.27 0.56 20.10
CA SER A 69 2.42 1.43 19.79
C SER A 69 2.08 2.92 19.96
N LEU A 70 0.88 3.34 19.56
CA LEU A 70 0.40 4.71 19.77
C LEU A 70 0.21 5.03 21.27
N GLU A 71 -0.17 4.05 22.09
CA GLU A 71 -0.32 4.20 23.55
C GLU A 71 1.02 4.49 24.25
N TYR A 72 2.14 4.00 23.71
CA TYR A 72 3.48 4.37 24.20
C TYR A 72 3.85 5.84 23.90
N GLY A 73 3.11 6.49 23.00
CA GLY A 73 3.22 7.91 22.71
C GLY A 73 3.89 8.20 21.37
N LEU A 74 3.07 8.45 20.35
CA LEU A 74 3.52 9.03 19.09
C LEU A 74 3.54 10.58 19.20
N PRO A 75 4.70 11.24 19.00
CA PRO A 75 4.77 12.70 18.95
C PRO A 75 3.88 13.27 17.83
N PRO A 76 3.52 14.57 17.89
CA PRO A 76 2.85 15.24 16.78
C PRO A 76 3.67 15.09 15.49
N THR A 77 3.17 14.30 14.54
CA THR A 77 3.90 13.85 13.35
C THR A 77 3.09 14.18 12.09
N GLY A 78 3.78 14.46 10.99
CA GLY A 78 3.19 14.57 9.67
C GLY A 78 3.68 13.44 8.78
N GLY A 79 2.74 12.73 8.15
CA GLY A 79 3.02 11.70 7.16
C GLY A 79 2.96 12.27 5.75
N TRP A 80 3.76 11.68 4.86
CA TRP A 80 3.80 12.05 3.45
C TRP A 80 4.13 10.81 2.61
N GLY A 81 3.37 10.61 1.54
CA GLY A 81 3.61 9.57 0.56
C GLY A 81 3.55 10.15 -0.85
N MET A 82 4.44 9.67 -1.73
CA MET A 82 4.49 10.09 -3.13
C MET A 82 4.67 8.89 -4.06
N GLY A 83 3.86 8.86 -5.11
CA GLY A 83 4.00 7.87 -6.17
C GLY A 83 5.18 8.20 -7.06
N ILE A 84 6.32 7.53 -6.85
CA ILE A 84 7.54 7.73 -7.65
C ILE A 84 7.28 7.41 -9.13
N ASP A 85 6.56 6.33 -9.43
CA ASP A 85 6.23 5.96 -10.81
C ASP A 85 5.44 7.07 -11.51
N ARG A 86 4.43 7.64 -10.83
CA ARG A 86 3.64 8.77 -11.38
C ARG A 86 4.50 10.02 -11.57
N LEU A 87 5.39 10.32 -10.63
CA LEU A 87 6.34 11.43 -10.78
C LEU A 87 7.22 11.23 -12.02
N VAL A 88 7.83 10.05 -12.18
CA VAL A 88 8.69 9.73 -13.32
C VAL A 88 7.90 9.74 -14.62
N MET A 89 6.66 9.25 -14.63
CA MET A 89 5.77 9.31 -15.79
C MET A 89 5.62 10.75 -16.29
N PHE A 90 5.36 11.71 -15.40
CA PHE A 90 5.24 13.11 -15.79
C PHE A 90 6.56 13.76 -16.18
N LEU A 91 7.67 13.39 -15.54
CA LEU A 91 9.00 13.90 -15.90
C LEU A 91 9.50 13.37 -17.26
N THR A 92 9.02 12.20 -17.67
CA THR A 92 9.42 11.52 -18.92
C THR A 92 8.37 11.63 -20.03
N ASP A 93 7.31 12.40 -19.81
CA ASP A 93 6.17 12.57 -20.72
C ASP A 93 5.52 11.23 -21.15
N ASN A 94 5.47 10.28 -20.22
CA ASN A 94 4.88 8.96 -20.43
C ASN A 94 3.51 8.86 -19.77
N TYR A 95 2.48 8.52 -20.55
CA TYR A 95 1.11 8.34 -20.02
C TYR A 95 0.89 6.96 -19.37
N SER A 96 1.71 5.96 -19.70
CA SER A 96 1.61 4.59 -19.20
C SER A 96 2.68 4.30 -18.14
N ILE A 97 2.28 3.72 -17.00
CA ILE A 97 3.21 3.30 -15.93
C ILE A 97 4.21 2.24 -16.40
N LYS A 98 3.87 1.48 -17.45
CA LYS A 98 4.75 0.43 -17.98
C LYS A 98 6.03 0.99 -18.60
N GLU A 99 6.01 2.24 -19.06
CA GLU A 99 7.17 2.89 -19.68
C GLU A 99 8.23 3.30 -18.66
N VAL A 100 7.85 3.40 -17.38
CA VAL A 100 8.76 3.81 -16.29
C VAL A 100 9.19 2.65 -15.39
N LEU A 101 8.65 1.44 -15.65
CA LEU A 101 9.00 0.21 -14.95
C LEU A 101 9.93 -0.64 -15.82
N THR A 102 11.10 -1.02 -15.29
CA THR A 102 12.05 -1.87 -16.04
C THR A 102 11.45 -3.22 -16.45
N PHE A 103 10.63 -3.81 -15.58
CA PHE A 103 9.94 -5.07 -15.81
C PHE A 103 8.48 -4.95 -15.32
N PRO A 104 7.56 -4.43 -16.15
CA PRO A 104 6.17 -4.29 -15.74
C PRO A 104 5.50 -5.66 -15.61
N MET A 105 4.54 -5.79 -14.69
CA MET A 105 3.72 -6.99 -14.61
C MET A 105 2.91 -7.15 -15.91
N MET A 106 3.16 -8.24 -16.62
CA MET A 106 2.45 -8.59 -17.84
C MET A 106 1.51 -9.75 -17.56
N LYS A 107 0.36 -9.76 -18.24
CA LYS A 107 -0.54 -10.90 -18.21
C LYS A 107 0.15 -12.07 -18.92
N GLU A 108 0.10 -13.26 -18.32
CA GLU A 108 0.66 -14.46 -18.91
C GLU A 108 0.08 -14.72 -20.30
N ASP A 109 0.97 -15.02 -21.24
CA ASP A 109 0.58 -15.43 -22.58
C ASP A 109 0.21 -16.91 -22.55
N LYS A 110 -1.09 -17.20 -22.43
CA LYS A 110 -1.64 -18.57 -22.44
C LYS A 110 -1.38 -19.33 -23.74
N THR A 111 -0.85 -18.66 -24.77
CA THR A 111 -0.49 -19.26 -26.06
C THR A 111 1.01 -19.49 -26.23
N ALA A 112 1.85 -19.00 -25.32
CA ALA A 112 3.27 -19.32 -25.31
C ALA A 112 3.48 -20.73 -24.74
N ALA A 113 4.16 -21.59 -25.49
CA ALA A 113 4.64 -22.87 -24.97
C ALA A 113 5.50 -22.60 -23.74
N GLU A 114 5.33 -23.39 -22.67
CA GLU A 114 6.15 -23.22 -21.46
C GLU A 114 7.64 -23.23 -21.84
N PRO A 115 8.37 -22.14 -21.53
CA PRO A 115 9.79 -22.10 -21.85
C PRO A 115 10.46 -23.20 -21.03
N LYS A 116 11.17 -24.09 -21.72
CA LYS A 116 12.00 -25.12 -21.06
C LYS A 116 12.87 -24.43 -20.03
N SER A 117 12.82 -24.94 -18.79
CA SER A 117 13.64 -24.43 -17.71
C SER A 117 15.12 -24.47 -18.11
N ALA A 118 15.93 -23.57 -17.54
CA ALA A 118 17.37 -23.55 -17.82
C ALA A 118 18.04 -24.91 -17.50
N ALA A 119 17.50 -25.66 -16.53
CA ALA A 119 17.93 -27.01 -16.18
C ALA A 119 17.66 -28.02 -17.31
N GLU A 120 16.48 -27.96 -17.94
CA GLU A 120 16.13 -28.82 -19.08
C GLU A 120 16.94 -28.50 -20.34
N VAL A 121 17.31 -27.23 -20.54
CA VAL A 121 18.16 -26.81 -21.67
C VAL A 121 19.62 -27.24 -21.45
N ALA A 122 20.10 -27.23 -20.21
CA ALA A 122 21.47 -27.62 -19.85
C ALA A 122 21.64 -29.13 -19.64
N GLY A 123 20.57 -29.93 -19.72
CA GLY A 123 20.61 -31.38 -19.48
C GLY A 123 20.97 -31.74 -18.04
N ILE A 124 20.68 -30.86 -17.09
CA ILE A 124 20.97 -31.06 -15.67
C ILE A 124 19.74 -31.70 -15.04
N GLU A 125 19.86 -32.96 -14.60
CA GLU A 125 18.80 -33.60 -13.81
C GLU A 125 18.67 -32.87 -12.47
N PRO A 126 17.47 -32.44 -12.07
CA PRO A 126 17.27 -31.82 -10.77
C PRO A 126 17.65 -32.82 -9.67
N SER A 127 18.59 -32.44 -8.81
CA SER A 127 18.90 -33.23 -7.62
C SER A 127 17.65 -33.29 -6.73
N PRO A 128 17.33 -34.44 -6.12
CA PRO A 128 16.22 -34.53 -5.18
C PRO A 128 16.38 -33.48 -4.08
N GLU A 129 15.31 -32.74 -3.78
CA GLU A 129 15.29 -31.81 -2.66
C GLU A 129 15.55 -32.59 -1.37
N GLU A 130 16.78 -32.50 -0.84
CA GLU A 130 17.03 -32.84 0.55
C GLU A 130 16.34 -31.78 1.41
N GLY A 131 15.07 -32.04 1.73
CA GLY A 131 14.33 -31.25 2.70
C GLY A 131 15.12 -31.18 4.00
N ILE A 132 15.56 -29.98 4.36
CA ILE A 132 16.16 -29.73 5.67
C ILE A 132 15.05 -29.93 6.71
N PRO A 133 15.16 -30.89 7.64
CA PRO A 133 14.16 -31.03 8.69
C PRO A 133 14.25 -29.82 9.61
N HIS A 134 13.24 -28.96 9.56
CA HIS A 134 13.04 -27.92 10.58
C HIS A 134 12.74 -28.62 11.91
N LYS A 135 13.62 -28.41 12.90
CA LYS A 135 13.40 -28.73 14.31
C LYS A 135 12.58 -27.65 15.00
#